data_AF-A0A317XBK0-F1
#
_entry.id   AF-A0A317XBK0-F1
#
_cell.length_a   1.000
_cell.length_b   1.000
_cell.length_c   1.000
_cell.angle_alpha   90.00
_cell.angle_beta   90.00
_cell.angle_gamma   90.00
#
_symmetry.space_group_name_H-M   'P 1'
#
loop_
_entity.id
_entity.type
_entity.pdbx_description
1 polymer ?
#
loop_
_entity_poly.entity_id
_entity_poly.type
_entity_poly.pdbx_seq_one_letter_code
_entity_poly.pdbx_strand_id
1 'polypeptide(L)'
;MLVSRVACIAKLQHKSIGYSGPLSRQLLCYRSLISEVRSTLRNLIEVVLTGLLLSGDAERERNDWGELSVKLPFIDDNDCGLGIAVRTYLDDLPLQANPTSPEARTDVKAKGKEWFQHSDSFTGNLDMAFKLWDAVGPASCLVA
;
A
#
# COMPACT_ATOMS: atom_id res chain seq x y z
N MET A 1 10.47 5.82 -8.49
CA MET A 1 9.37 6.77 -8.16
C MET A 1 7.97 6.22 -8.43
N LEU A 2 7.71 5.54 -9.56
CA LEU A 2 6.35 5.04 -9.86
C LEU A 2 5.96 3.84 -8.99
N VAL A 3 6.85 2.84 -8.89
CA VAL A 3 6.67 1.65 -8.03
C VAL A 3 6.41 2.02 -6.57
N SER A 4 7.17 2.98 -6.02
CA SER A 4 6.99 3.47 -4.65
C SER A 4 5.64 4.17 -4.41
N ARG A 5 5.06 4.80 -5.45
CA ARG A 5 3.73 5.41 -5.36
C ARG A 5 2.64 4.34 -5.38
N VAL A 6 2.75 3.35 -6.27
CA VAL A 6 1.84 2.19 -6.29
C VAL A 6 1.86 1.46 -4.96
N ALA A 7 3.04 1.30 -4.36
CA ALA A 7 3.20 0.70 -3.04
C ALA A 7 2.51 1.48 -1.90
N CYS A 8 2.17 2.76 -2.05
CA CYS A 8 1.39 3.53 -1.06
C CYS A 8 -0.10 3.14 -1.00
N ILE A 9 -0.56 2.23 -1.85
CA ILE A 9 -1.93 1.68 -1.79
C ILE A 9 -2.00 0.54 -0.74
N ALA A 10 -0.87 -0.11 -0.46
CA ALA A 10 -0.78 -1.20 0.50
C ALA A 10 -0.14 -0.72 1.82
N LYS A 11 -0.41 -1.46 2.90
CA LYS A 11 0.11 -1.17 4.24
C LYS A 11 1.43 -1.89 4.48
N LEU A 12 2.33 -1.26 5.24
CA LEU A 12 3.54 -1.92 5.73
C LEU A 12 3.16 -2.85 6.88
N GLN A 13 3.54 -4.12 6.81
CA GLN A 13 3.41 -5.04 7.94
C GLN A 13 4.52 -4.76 8.96
N HIS A 14 4.12 -4.22 10.11
CA HIS A 14 5.00 -3.88 11.22
C HIS A 14 4.36 -4.26 12.56
N LYS A 15 5.20 -4.48 13.57
CA LYS A 15 4.77 -4.72 14.95
C LYS A 15 3.95 -3.53 15.46
N SER A 16 3.05 -3.76 16.41
CA SER A 16 2.17 -2.72 17.01
C SER A 16 2.89 -1.57 17.74
N ILE A 17 4.20 -1.46 17.63
CA ILE A 17 5.08 -0.47 18.28
C ILE A 17 5.12 0.87 17.49
N GLY A 18 4.31 1.00 16.44
CA GLY A 18 4.29 2.19 15.58
C GLY A 18 5.40 2.17 14.52
N TYR A 19 5.36 3.15 13.63
CA TYR A 19 6.30 3.24 12.51
C TYR A 19 7.65 3.80 12.97
N SER A 20 8.72 3.01 12.77
CA SER A 20 10.10 3.43 12.96
C SER A 20 10.87 3.22 11.65
N GLY A 21 11.04 4.31 10.90
CA GLY A 21 11.75 4.30 9.63
C GLY A 21 11.95 5.72 9.07
N PRO A 22 12.64 5.86 7.93
CA PRO A 22 12.86 7.15 7.29
C PRO A 22 11.53 7.82 6.91
N LEU A 23 11.54 9.15 6.76
CA LEU A 23 10.37 9.92 6.34
C LEU A 23 10.60 10.54 4.97
N SER A 24 9.54 10.60 4.16
CA SER A 24 9.59 11.24 2.85
C SER A 24 8.42 12.21 2.69
N ARG A 25 8.73 13.52 2.65
CA ARG A 25 7.71 14.57 2.46
C ARG A 25 6.86 14.35 1.21
N GLN A 26 7.48 13.88 0.13
CA GLN A 26 6.77 13.62 -1.13
C GLN A 26 5.76 12.49 -0.99
N LEU A 27 6.11 11.39 -0.31
CA LEU A 27 5.21 10.26 -0.12
C LEU A 27 4.13 10.55 0.94
N LEU A 28 4.45 11.35 1.95
CA LEU A 28 3.47 11.86 2.91
C LEU A 28 2.43 12.77 2.22
N CYS A 29 2.85 13.70 1.37
CA CYS A 29 1.90 14.50 0.58
C CYS A 29 1.07 13.62 -0.37
N TYR A 30 1.68 12.62 -1.00
CA TYR A 30 0.97 11.71 -1.88
C TYR A 30 -0.07 10.86 -1.11
N ARG A 31 0.24 10.44 0.13
CA ARG A 31 -0.71 9.76 1.02
C ARG A 31 -1.97 10.58 1.23
N SER A 32 -1.84 11.88 1.48
CA SER A 32 -3.01 12.76 1.63
C SER A 32 -3.91 12.71 0.40
N LEU A 33 -3.34 12.77 -0.81
CA LEU A 33 -4.11 12.69 -2.05
C LEU A 33 -4.85 11.35 -2.21
N ILE A 34 -4.18 10.22 -1.97
CA ILE A 34 -4.82 8.90 -2.08
C ILE A 34 -5.88 8.71 -0.99
N SER A 35 -5.63 9.21 0.23
CA SER A 35 -6.59 9.18 1.33
C SER A 35 -7.87 9.91 0.96
N GLU A 36 -7.78 11.11 0.36
CA GLU A 36 -8.95 11.85 -0.10
C GLU A 36 -9.70 11.09 -1.22
N VAL A 37 -8.99 10.51 -2.18
CA VAL A 37 -9.62 9.70 -3.24
C VAL A 37 -10.36 8.49 -2.64
N ARG A 38 -9.72 7.76 -1.73
CA ARG A 38 -10.32 6.62 -1.02
C ARG A 38 -11.58 7.05 -0.25
N SER A 39 -11.48 8.13 0.53
CA SER A 39 -12.60 8.68 1.31
C SER A 39 -13.77 9.04 0.40
N THR A 40 -13.48 9.70 -0.73
CA THR A 40 -14.51 10.06 -1.72
C THR A 40 -15.17 8.83 -2.34
N LEU A 41 -14.39 7.79 -2.68
CA LEU A 41 -14.92 6.51 -3.19
C LEU A 41 -15.80 5.81 -2.15
N ARG A 42 -15.40 5.83 -0.88
CA ARG A 42 -16.20 5.28 0.22
C ARG A 42 -17.55 6.00 0.33
N ASN A 43 -17.53 7.33 0.36
CA ASN A 43 -18.74 8.15 0.42
C ASN A 43 -19.67 7.87 -0.78
N LEU A 44 -19.11 7.76 -1.99
CA LEU A 44 -19.89 7.46 -3.19
C LEU A 44 -20.63 6.12 -3.06
N ILE A 45 -19.96 5.08 -2.57
CA ILE A 45 -20.56 3.75 -2.40
C ILE A 45 -21.67 3.76 -1.35
N GLU A 46 -21.47 4.48 -0.24
CA GLU A 46 -22.49 4.63 0.79
C GLU A 46 -23.72 5.40 0.27
N VAL A 47 -23.51 6.43 -0.56
CA VAL A 47 -24.62 7.16 -1.22
C VAL A 47 -25.35 6.26 -2.21
N VAL A 48 -24.64 5.47 -3.02
CA VAL A 48 -25.26 4.50 -3.94
C VAL A 48 -26.06 3.45 -3.19
N LEU A 49 -25.50 2.88 -2.11
CA LEU A 49 -26.20 1.93 -1.25
C LEU A 49 -27.47 2.54 -0.65
N THR A 50 -27.37 3.78 -0.15
CA THR A 50 -28.52 4.52 0.37
C THR A 50 -29.59 4.69 -0.71
N GLY A 51 -29.19 5.02 -1.94
CA GLY A 51 -30.08 5.08 -3.09
C GLY A 51 -30.81 3.75 -3.35
N LEU A 52 -30.09 2.63 -3.40
CA LEU A 52 -30.69 1.30 -3.59
C LEU A 52 -31.71 0.97 -2.49
N LEU A 53 -31.36 1.26 -1.24
CA LEU A 53 -32.28 1.07 -0.12
C LEU A 53 -33.52 1.94 -0.29
N LEU A 54 -33.38 3.24 -0.53
CA LEU A 54 -34.51 4.20 -0.65
C LEU A 54 -35.39 3.97 -1.88
N SER A 55 -34.84 3.45 -2.98
CA SER A 55 -35.61 3.06 -4.17
C SER A 55 -36.39 1.76 -3.97
N GLY A 56 -36.04 0.96 -2.96
CA GLY A 56 -36.64 -0.36 -2.74
C GLY A 56 -35.99 -1.46 -3.59
N ASP A 57 -34.85 -1.17 -4.22
CA ASP A 57 -34.04 -2.12 -4.98
C ASP A 57 -33.19 -3.03 -4.07
N ALA A 58 -33.26 -2.82 -2.76
CA ALA A 58 -32.57 -3.61 -1.74
C ALA A 58 -33.47 -3.83 -0.50
N GLU A 59 -33.26 -4.96 0.17
CA GLU A 59 -33.96 -5.34 1.40
C GLU A 59 -33.66 -4.36 2.54
N ARG A 60 -34.71 -3.84 3.19
CA ARG A 60 -34.61 -2.87 4.29
C ARG A 60 -34.80 -3.50 5.65
N GLU A 61 -35.54 -4.60 5.73
CA GLU A 61 -35.78 -5.33 6.98
C GLU A 61 -34.54 -6.15 7.32
N ARG A 62 -33.54 -5.46 7.89
CA ARG A 62 -32.22 -5.99 8.18
C ARG A 62 -31.81 -5.67 9.61
N ASN A 63 -31.04 -6.57 10.22
CA ASN A 63 -30.45 -6.42 11.55
C ASN A 63 -28.91 -6.38 11.53
N ASP A 64 -28.29 -6.48 10.36
CA ASP A 64 -26.84 -6.65 10.16
C ASP A 64 -26.13 -5.37 9.64
N TRP A 65 -26.68 -4.19 9.94
CA TRP A 65 -26.17 -2.89 9.45
C TRP A 65 -24.67 -2.65 9.73
N GLY A 66 -24.20 -3.05 10.93
CA GLY A 66 -22.79 -2.94 11.29
C GLY A 66 -21.90 -3.83 10.43
N GLU A 67 -22.32 -5.07 10.19
CA GLU A 67 -21.58 -6.02 9.35
C GLU A 67 -21.58 -5.56 7.88
N LEU A 68 -22.70 -5.05 7.39
CA LEU A 68 -22.80 -4.45 6.06
C LEU A 68 -21.81 -3.29 5.88
N SER A 69 -21.76 -2.37 6.86
CA SER A 69 -20.83 -1.23 6.82
C SER A 69 -19.36 -1.66 6.77
N VAL A 70 -18.99 -2.70 7.53
CA VAL A 70 -17.61 -3.23 7.53
C VAL A 70 -17.28 -3.96 6.23
N LYS A 71 -18.26 -4.63 5.61
CA LYS A 71 -18.08 -5.33 4.33
C LYS A 71 -17.97 -4.41 3.12
N LEU A 72 -18.45 -3.17 3.23
CA LEU A 72 -18.27 -2.19 2.15
C LEU A 72 -16.77 -1.92 1.90
N PRO A 73 -16.36 -1.75 0.65
CA PRO A 73 -14.96 -1.51 0.30
C PRO A 73 -14.47 -0.15 0.85
N PHE A 74 -13.15 0.04 0.83
CA PHE A 74 -12.47 1.30 1.21
C PHE A 74 -12.59 1.70 2.69
N ILE A 75 -12.93 0.76 3.58
CA ILE A 75 -12.96 1.01 5.03
C ILE A 75 -11.56 1.29 5.60
N ASP A 76 -10.56 0.55 5.12
CA ASP A 76 -9.18 0.67 5.57
C ASP A 76 -8.48 1.88 4.96
N ASP A 77 -7.82 2.68 5.80
CA ASP A 77 -7.04 3.81 5.29
C ASP A 77 -5.74 3.38 4.62
N ASN A 78 -5.26 4.21 3.70
CA ASN A 78 -3.98 3.97 3.01
C ASN A 78 -2.80 4.34 3.92
N ASP A 79 -1.67 3.67 3.70
CA ASP A 79 -0.41 3.97 4.38
C ASP A 79 0.69 4.25 3.36
N CYS A 80 1.65 5.10 3.72
CA CYS A 80 2.82 5.38 2.91
C CYS A 80 4.07 4.60 3.34
N GLY A 81 4.04 3.90 4.48
CA GLY A 81 5.19 3.18 5.02
C GLY A 81 5.80 2.19 4.01
N LEU A 82 4.96 1.44 3.29
CA LEU A 82 5.42 0.51 2.26
C LEU A 82 6.06 1.22 1.06
N GLY A 83 5.46 2.35 0.64
CA GLY A 83 6.04 3.18 -0.41
C GLY A 83 7.39 3.78 -0.02
N ILE A 84 7.56 4.15 1.26
CA ILE A 84 8.85 4.61 1.77
C ILE A 84 9.86 3.46 1.77
N ALA A 85 9.49 2.27 2.23
CA ALA A 85 10.36 1.09 2.21
C ALA A 85 10.86 0.74 0.79
N VAL A 86 9.95 0.72 -0.19
CA VAL A 86 10.30 0.50 -1.60
C VAL A 86 11.21 1.60 -2.11
N ARG A 87 10.94 2.86 -1.76
CA ARG A 87 11.79 3.97 -2.17
C ARG A 87 13.19 3.84 -1.58
N THR A 88 13.33 3.58 -0.29
CA THR A 88 14.64 3.40 0.37
C THR A 88 15.43 2.27 -0.28
N TYR A 89 14.77 1.14 -0.59
CA TYR A 89 15.39 0.04 -1.32
C TYR A 89 15.87 0.44 -2.71
N LEU A 90 15.03 1.14 -3.49
CA LEU A 90 15.37 1.58 -4.86
C LEU A 90 16.40 2.72 -4.89
N ASP A 91 16.54 3.49 -3.80
CA ASP A 91 17.55 4.53 -3.67
C ASP A 91 18.94 3.93 -3.30
N ASP A 92 19.01 2.82 -2.54
CA ASP A 92 20.28 2.15 -2.17
C ASP A 92 20.79 1.14 -3.22
N LEU A 93 19.88 0.48 -3.96
CA LEU A 93 20.24 -0.56 -4.94
C LEU A 93 21.25 -0.09 -6.01
N PRO A 94 21.13 1.09 -6.64
CA PRO A 94 22.06 1.58 -7.65
C PRO A 94 23.48 1.86 -7.13
N LEU A 95 23.66 1.94 -5.81
CA LEU A 95 24.96 2.15 -5.19
C LEU A 95 25.80 0.86 -5.11
N GLN A 96 25.22 -0.29 -5.42
CA GLN A 96 25.94 -1.56 -5.48
C GLN A 96 26.73 -1.68 -6.79
N ALA A 97 27.88 -2.36 -6.74
CA ALA A 97 28.75 -2.54 -7.90
C ALA A 97 28.06 -3.25 -9.08
N ASN A 98 27.12 -4.16 -8.80
CA ASN A 98 26.31 -4.89 -9.79
C ASN A 98 24.82 -4.89 -9.40
N PRO A 99 24.05 -3.81 -9.64
CA PRO A 99 22.70 -3.65 -9.12
C PRO A 99 21.66 -4.62 -9.70
N THR A 100 21.96 -5.21 -10.86
CA THR A 100 21.09 -6.21 -11.51
C THR A 100 21.34 -7.62 -10.99
N SER A 101 22.45 -7.88 -10.27
CA SER A 101 22.76 -9.22 -9.80
C SER A 101 21.79 -9.65 -8.68
N PRO A 102 21.39 -10.93 -8.64
CA PRO A 102 20.54 -11.45 -7.57
C PRO A 102 21.20 -11.34 -6.20
N GLU A 103 22.54 -11.41 -6.14
CA GLU A 103 23.34 -11.24 -4.93
C GLU A 103 23.20 -9.81 -4.38
N ALA A 104 23.41 -8.77 -5.21
CA ALA A 104 23.29 -7.39 -4.79
C ALA A 104 21.88 -7.04 -4.30
N ARG A 105 20.84 -7.58 -4.96
CA ARG A 105 19.45 -7.42 -4.51
C ARG A 105 19.21 -8.06 -3.14
N THR A 106 19.80 -9.22 -2.89
CA THR A 106 19.66 -9.94 -1.61
C THR A 106 20.39 -9.20 -0.49
N ASP A 107 21.58 -8.68 -0.78
CA ASP A 107 22.39 -7.91 0.18
C ASP A 107 21.70 -6.60 0.59
N VAL A 108 21.15 -5.86 -0.39
CA VAL A 108 20.40 -4.61 -0.10
C VAL A 108 19.10 -4.91 0.64
N LYS A 109 18.41 -6.02 0.31
CA LYS A 109 17.23 -6.48 1.06
C LYS A 109 17.59 -6.80 2.53
N ALA A 110 18.77 -7.36 2.79
CA ALA A 110 19.21 -7.69 4.15
C ALA A 110 19.41 -6.43 5.03
N LYS A 111 19.87 -5.32 4.45
CA LYS A 111 20.00 -4.02 5.14
C LYS A 111 18.67 -3.43 5.58
N GLY A 112 17.54 -3.88 5.03
CA GLY A 112 16.22 -3.34 5.33
C GLY A 112 15.83 -3.37 6.81
N LYS A 113 16.39 -4.31 7.59
CA LYS A 113 16.19 -4.39 9.04
C LYS A 113 16.81 -3.21 9.80
N GLU A 114 17.87 -2.61 9.27
CA GLU A 114 18.50 -1.41 9.84
C GLU A 114 17.62 -0.18 9.64
N TRP A 115 16.98 -0.07 8.48
CA TRP A 115 16.08 1.04 8.15
C TRP A 115 14.70 0.90 8.80
N PHE A 116 14.20 -0.33 8.96
CA PHE A 116 12.87 -0.62 9.49
C PHE A 116 12.93 -1.64 10.62
N GLN A 117 13.37 -1.18 11.80
CA GLN A 117 13.66 -2.03 12.97
C GLN A 117 12.45 -2.79 13.53
N HIS A 118 11.24 -2.31 13.25
CA HIS A 118 9.98 -2.91 13.75
C HIS A 118 9.13 -3.54 12.64
N SER A 119 9.64 -3.66 11.41
CA SER A 119 8.96 -4.42 10.38
C SER A 119 8.98 -5.91 10.71
N ASP A 120 7.87 -6.61 10.47
CA ASP A 120 7.80 -8.06 10.67
C ASP A 120 8.67 -8.81 9.65
N SER A 121 8.60 -8.37 8.39
CA SER A 121 9.47 -8.87 7.32
C SER A 121 9.64 -7.80 6.25
N PHE A 122 10.81 -7.17 6.19
CA PHE A 122 11.11 -6.18 5.15
C PHE A 122 11.11 -6.80 3.75
N THR A 123 11.65 -8.01 3.62
CA THR A 123 11.65 -8.77 2.36
C THR A 123 10.24 -9.11 1.90
N GLY A 124 9.40 -9.60 2.82
CA GLY A 124 8.00 -9.93 2.51
C GLY A 124 7.19 -8.70 2.11
N ASN A 125 7.41 -7.56 2.77
CA ASN A 125 6.80 -6.29 2.41
C ASN A 125 7.23 -5.84 1.00
N LEU A 126 8.52 -5.91 0.67
CA LEU A 126 9.00 -5.58 -0.68
C LEU A 126 8.41 -6.49 -1.74
N ASP A 127 8.37 -7.80 -1.50
CA ASP A 127 7.81 -8.76 -2.45
C ASP A 127 6.31 -8.52 -2.67
N MET A 128 5.57 -8.14 -1.62
CA MET A 128 4.17 -7.70 -1.75
C MET A 128 4.05 -6.44 -2.62
N ALA A 129 4.93 -5.45 -2.44
CA ALA A 129 4.92 -4.24 -3.25
C ALA A 129 5.22 -4.52 -4.74
N PHE A 130 6.15 -5.43 -5.03
CA PHE A 130 6.43 -5.84 -6.42
C PHE A 130 5.27 -6.62 -7.03
N LYS A 131 4.64 -7.53 -6.29
CA LYS A 131 3.40 -8.20 -6.75
C LYS A 131 2.28 -7.21 -7.05
N LEU A 132 2.13 -6.17 -6.22
CA LEU A 132 1.16 -5.10 -6.45
C LEU A 132 1.48 -4.32 -7.73
N TRP A 133 2.75 -4.01 -7.96
CA TRP A 133 3.22 -3.36 -9.17
C TRP A 133 2.91 -4.22 -10.42
N ASP A 134 3.23 -5.51 -10.37
CA ASP A 134 2.98 -6.45 -11.47
C ASP A 134 1.48 -6.58 -11.77
N ALA A 135 0.63 -6.56 -10.74
CA ALA A 135 -0.82 -6.59 -10.89
C ALA A 135 -1.39 -5.32 -11.56
N VAL A 136 -0.77 -4.15 -11.32
CA VAL A 136 -1.17 -2.89 -11.95
C VAL A 136 -0.71 -2.81 -13.41
N GLY A 137 0.30 -3.58 -13.82
CA GLY A 137 0.82 -3.57 -15.17
C GLY A 137 1.22 -4.94 -15.73
N PRO A 138 0.41 -5.57 -16.60
CA PRO A 138 0.87 -6.68 -17.44
C PRO A 138 1.91 -6.25 -18.50
N ALA A 139 2.14 -4.94 -18.70
CA ALA A 139 2.93 -4.39 -19.81
C ALA A 139 4.36 -3.95 -19.46
N SER A 140 4.83 -4.13 -18.23
CA SER A 140 6.18 -3.74 -17.80
C SER A 140 7.09 -4.94 -17.57
N CYS A 141 7.21 -5.81 -18.57
CA CYS A 141 8.31 -6.78 -18.71
C CYS A 141 9.66 -6.08 -19.02
N LEU A 142 9.96 -4.95 -18.37
CA LEU A 142 11.12 -4.09 -18.67
C LEU A 142 12.10 -3.94 -17.50
N VAL A 143 11.99 -4.76 -16.44
CA VAL A 143 13.00 -4.81 -15.37
C VAL A 143 13.30 -6.26 -14.93
N ALA A 144 13.26 -7.18 -15.89
CA ALA A 144 13.94 -8.48 -15.75
C ALA A 144 15.44 -8.28 -16.00
#